data_AF-A0A497P586-F1
#
_entry.id   AF-A0A497P586-F1
#
_cell.length_a   1.000
_cell.length_b   1.000
_cell.length_c   1.000
_cell.angle_alpha   90.00
_cell.angle_beta   90.00
_cell.angle_gamma   90.00
#
_symmetry.space_group_name_H-M   'P 1'
#
loop_
_entity.id
_entity.type
_entity.pdbx_description
1 polymer ?
#
loop_
_entity_poly.entity_id
_entity_poly.type
_entity_poly.pdbx_seq_one_letter_code
_entity_poly.pdbx_strand_id
1 'polypeptide(L)'
;MPIKGDIISSSFAPQISLYNTAAGSNKLKTNIGEYLQAEYDIRIFWYAEPTAFEVFDNGGEIVRKDGKSFLADSFNVGENINIRFNFGGSGQNGVGTISAISEDGFTMFSTVNSLTNGAYDSAAECLIVGISDLTECDYRFGLIENNESFNTRSKVAGEDQKYYIEDLQNGVPKFGVISGNIKGWASSIES
;
A
#
# COMPACT_ATOMS: atom_id res chain seq x y z
N MET A 1 4.75 2.55 7.50
CA MET A 1 4.13 1.46 6.70
C MET A 1 3.67 0.34 7.63
N PRO A 2 2.39 0.34 8.02
CA PRO A 2 1.57 -0.83 7.79
C PRO A 2 0.67 -0.47 6.61
N ILE A 3 1.21 -0.59 5.40
CA ILE A 3 0.33 -0.77 4.23
C ILE A 3 -0.28 -2.14 4.46
N LYS A 4 -1.56 -2.17 4.83
CA LYS A 4 -2.30 -3.41 4.92
C LYS A 4 -2.80 -3.72 3.51
N GLY A 5 -1.92 -4.32 2.72
CA GLY A 5 -2.32 -4.96 1.47
C GLY A 5 -2.96 -6.29 1.82
N ASP A 6 -4.27 -6.40 1.65
CA ASP A 6 -4.95 -7.69 1.73
C ASP A 6 -4.82 -8.37 0.36
N ILE A 7 -4.18 -9.54 0.31
CA ILE A 7 -4.22 -10.40 -0.86
C ILE A 7 -5.63 -11.00 -0.92
N ILE A 8 -6.45 -10.52 -1.85
CA ILE A 8 -7.85 -10.97 -2.01
C ILE A 8 -7.89 -12.42 -2.54
N SER A 9 -6.94 -12.75 -3.41
CA SER A 9 -6.69 -14.12 -3.88
C SER A 9 -5.25 -14.23 -4.37
N SER A 10 -4.68 -15.43 -4.24
CA SER A 10 -3.41 -15.81 -4.85
C SER A 10 -3.57 -17.18 -5.47
N SER A 11 -3.20 -17.33 -6.74
CA SER A 11 -3.07 -18.63 -7.39
C SER A 11 -1.63 -18.86 -7.82
N PHE A 12 -1.17 -20.10 -7.66
CA PHE A 12 0.15 -20.54 -8.10
C PHE A 12 -0.05 -21.73 -9.03
N ALA A 13 0.32 -21.57 -10.30
CA ALA A 13 0.15 -22.59 -11.33
C ALA A 13 1.51 -23.03 -11.89
N PRO A 14 2.22 -23.96 -11.22
CA PRO A 14 3.49 -24.44 -11.73
C PRO A 14 3.25 -25.32 -12.96
N GLN A 15 3.87 -24.98 -14.09
CA GLN A 15 3.90 -25.85 -15.27
C GLN A 15 5.30 -26.43 -15.48
N ILE A 16 5.39 -27.77 -15.50
CA ILE A 16 6.58 -28.50 -15.91
C ILE A 16 6.41 -28.87 -17.38
N SER A 17 7.17 -28.22 -18.26
CA SER A 17 7.22 -28.57 -19.68
C SER A 17 8.44 -29.42 -20.00
N LEU A 18 8.21 -30.63 -20.50
CA LEU A 18 9.28 -31.50 -21.01
C LEU A 18 9.51 -31.19 -22.49
N TYR A 19 10.66 -30.62 -22.83
CA TYR A 19 11.04 -30.39 -24.22
C TYR A 19 11.55 -31.68 -24.87
N ASN A 20 10.84 -32.17 -25.90
CA ASN A 20 11.29 -33.28 -26.73
C ASN A 20 12.31 -32.78 -27.75
N THR A 21 13.60 -32.82 -27.39
CA THR A 21 14.67 -32.67 -28.38
C THR A 21 14.99 -34.06 -28.94
N ALA A 22 14.79 -34.25 -30.24
CA ALA A 22 15.07 -35.51 -30.92
C ALA A 22 16.42 -36.13 -30.48
N ALA A 23 16.41 -37.47 -30.31
CA ALA A 23 17.46 -38.35 -29.76
C ALA A 23 17.36 -38.66 -28.25
N GLY A 24 16.34 -39.42 -27.87
CA GLY A 24 16.47 -40.56 -26.94
C GLY A 24 16.96 -40.30 -25.51
N SER A 25 16.87 -39.07 -25.01
CA SER A 25 17.35 -38.74 -23.66
C SER A 25 16.20 -38.23 -22.80
N ASN A 26 15.55 -39.14 -22.05
CA ASN A 26 14.77 -38.81 -20.85
C ASN A 26 15.70 -38.40 -19.68
N LYS A 27 16.76 -37.65 -19.96
CA LYS A 27 17.64 -37.10 -18.93
C LYS A 27 17.08 -35.73 -18.56
N LEU A 28 16.96 -35.47 -17.26
CA LEU A 28 16.91 -34.12 -16.69
C LEU A 28 18.19 -33.38 -17.15
N LYS A 29 18.15 -32.80 -18.35
CA LYS A 29 19.14 -31.79 -18.76
C LYS A 29 18.71 -30.51 -18.05
N THR A 30 19.64 -29.97 -17.27
CA THR A 30 19.46 -28.84 -16.36
C THR A 30 18.99 -27.60 -17.12
N ASN A 31 17.69 -27.49 -17.30
CA ASN A 31 16.99 -26.23 -17.44
C ASN A 31 15.56 -26.51 -16.99
N ILE A 32 15.40 -26.75 -15.69
CA ILE A 32 14.11 -26.58 -15.03
C ILE A 32 13.90 -25.07 -15.02
N GLY A 33 13.22 -24.57 -16.05
CA GLY A 33 12.59 -23.26 -15.98
C GLY A 33 11.21 -23.48 -15.40
N GLU A 34 11.02 -23.15 -14.13
CA GLU A 34 9.67 -22.98 -13.58
C GLU A 34 9.17 -21.63 -14.06
N TYR A 35 8.12 -21.64 -14.88
CA TYR A 35 7.33 -20.44 -15.12
C TYR A 35 6.36 -20.34 -13.95
N LEU A 36 6.69 -19.45 -13.02
CA LEU A 36 5.82 -19.10 -11.91
C LEU A 36 5.06 -17.84 -12.30
N GLN A 37 3.77 -17.99 -12.57
CA GLN A 37 2.85 -16.86 -12.70
C GLN A 37 2.14 -16.67 -11.37
N ALA A 38 2.29 -15.47 -10.80
CA ALA A 38 1.53 -15.03 -9.64
C ALA A 38 0.65 -13.86 -10.08
N GLU A 39 -0.66 -14.05 -9.97
CA GLU A 39 -1.65 -13.02 -10.22
C GLU A 39 -2.15 -12.48 -8.88
N TYR A 40 -2.15 -11.15 -8.75
CA TYR A 40 -2.56 -10.46 -7.52
C TYR A 40 -3.51 -9.32 -7.85
N ASP A 41 -4.69 -9.34 -7.23
CA ASP A 41 -5.54 -8.17 -7.10
C ASP A 41 -5.13 -7.40 -5.85
N ILE A 42 -4.64 -6.17 -6.03
CA ILE A 42 -4.14 -5.32 -4.94
C ILE A 42 -5.09 -4.14 -4.76
N ARG A 43 -5.56 -3.96 -3.53
CA ARG A 43 -6.33 -2.78 -3.12
C ARG A 43 -5.49 -1.93 -2.16
N ILE A 44 -5.34 -0.65 -2.46
CA ILE A 44 -4.52 0.29 -1.69
C ILE A 44 -5.43 1.29 -0.99
N PHE A 45 -5.32 1.34 0.33
CA PHE A 45 -5.87 2.40 1.16
C PHE A 45 -4.82 2.82 2.17
N TRP A 46 -4.76 4.10 2.50
CA TRP A 46 -4.02 4.58 3.67
C TRP A 46 -4.99 5.25 4.62
N TYR A 47 -4.87 4.86 5.88
CA TYR A 47 -5.71 5.31 6.95
C TYR A 47 -4.89 5.31 8.23
N ALA A 48 -5.28 6.17 9.16
CA ALA A 48 -4.84 6.10 10.55
C ALA A 48 -6.03 5.71 11.42
N GLU A 49 -5.77 4.84 12.39
CA GLU A 49 -6.69 4.50 13.48
C GLU A 49 -6.08 4.91 14.82
N PRO A 50 -6.11 6.21 15.18
CA PRO A 50 -5.62 6.66 16.46
C PRO A 50 -6.39 6.00 17.61
N THR A 51 -5.68 5.35 18.53
CA THR A 51 -6.29 4.75 19.74
C THR A 51 -6.30 5.72 20.93
N ALA A 52 -5.63 6.86 20.81
CA ALA A 52 -5.66 7.98 21.74
C ALA A 52 -5.29 9.25 20.99
N PHE A 53 -6.13 10.28 21.07
CA PHE A 53 -5.95 11.53 20.31
C PHE A 53 -6.66 12.71 20.97
N GLU A 54 -6.23 13.91 20.64
CA GLU A 54 -6.87 15.16 21.05
C GLU A 54 -7.29 15.94 19.81
N VAL A 55 -8.46 16.58 19.88
CA VAL A 55 -9.00 17.46 18.85
C VAL A 55 -9.03 18.89 19.39
N PHE A 56 -8.42 19.81 18.65
CA PHE A 56 -8.45 21.25 18.88
C PHE A 56 -9.00 21.96 17.63
N ASP A 57 -9.39 23.22 17.80
CA ASP A 57 -9.89 24.10 16.73
C ASP A 57 -10.94 23.44 15.82
N ASN A 58 -11.82 22.65 16.44
CA ASN A 58 -12.90 21.91 15.79
C ASN A 58 -12.43 20.96 14.68
N GLY A 59 -11.24 20.39 14.83
CA GLY A 59 -10.57 19.55 13.83
C GLY A 59 -9.46 20.25 13.06
N GLY A 60 -9.26 21.55 13.29
CA GLY A 60 -8.16 22.31 12.73
C GLY A 60 -6.80 21.79 13.20
N GLU A 61 -6.77 21.13 14.35
CA GLU A 61 -5.59 20.44 14.88
C GLU A 61 -6.00 19.10 15.52
N ILE A 62 -5.27 18.03 15.17
CA ILE A 62 -5.38 16.72 15.78
C ILE A 62 -4.01 16.25 16.26
N VAL A 63 -3.93 15.90 17.54
CA VAL A 63 -2.71 15.41 18.18
C VAL A 63 -2.87 13.93 18.53
N ARG A 64 -1.98 13.08 18.06
CA ARG A 64 -1.93 11.65 18.46
C ARG A 64 -1.20 11.47 19.77
N LYS A 65 -1.74 10.61 20.62
CA LYS A 65 -1.17 10.22 21.92
C LYS A 65 -0.86 8.71 22.01
N ASP A 66 -1.07 7.98 20.93
CA ASP A 66 -0.85 6.53 20.83
C ASP A 66 0.58 6.14 20.42
N GLY A 67 1.49 7.11 20.31
CA GLY A 67 2.89 6.90 19.95
C GLY A 67 3.14 6.57 18.47
N LYS A 68 2.12 6.71 17.62
CA LYS A 68 2.20 6.54 16.17
C LYS A 68 2.08 7.90 15.48
N SER A 69 2.85 8.14 14.42
CA SER A 69 2.85 9.42 13.71
C SER A 69 2.06 9.36 12.41
N PHE A 70 1.46 10.48 12.00
CA PHE A 70 0.80 10.64 10.71
C PHE A 70 1.75 10.45 9.53
N LEU A 71 3.01 10.85 9.68
CA LEU A 71 4.06 10.63 8.68
C LEU A 71 4.36 9.14 8.49
N ALA A 72 4.33 8.33 9.56
CA ALA A 72 4.54 6.88 9.46
C ALA A 72 3.36 6.15 8.78
N ASP A 73 2.17 6.76 8.83
CA ASP A 73 0.94 6.36 8.14
C ASP A 73 0.80 7.01 6.75
N SER A 74 1.86 7.71 6.29
CA SER A 74 2.00 8.27 4.94
C SER A 74 1.05 9.41 4.58
N PHE A 75 0.51 10.12 5.57
CA PHE A 75 -0.21 11.37 5.31
C PHE A 75 0.75 12.49 4.92
N ASN A 76 0.35 13.30 3.94
CA ASN A 76 1.13 14.44 3.43
C ASN A 76 0.34 15.74 3.46
N VAL A 77 1.08 16.86 3.55
CA VAL A 77 0.50 18.20 3.43
C VAL A 77 -0.13 18.37 2.04
N GLY A 78 -1.34 18.94 2.00
CA GLY A 78 -2.14 19.12 0.79
C GLY A 78 -3.09 17.97 0.48
N GLU A 79 -3.04 16.85 1.21
CA GLU A 79 -3.97 15.74 1.01
C GLU A 79 -5.37 16.05 1.54
N ASN A 80 -6.39 15.65 0.79
CA ASN A 80 -7.76 15.67 1.27
C ASN A 80 -7.99 14.47 2.19
N ILE A 81 -8.66 14.71 3.31
CA ILE A 81 -8.91 13.73 4.34
C ILE A 81 -10.37 13.73 4.80
N ASN A 82 -10.78 12.60 5.38
CA ASN A 82 -12.00 12.48 6.15
C ASN A 82 -11.67 11.88 7.53
N ILE A 83 -12.00 12.61 8.59
CA ILE A 83 -11.83 12.23 9.98
C ILE A 83 -13.19 11.80 10.53
N ARG A 84 -13.28 10.58 11.03
CA ARG A 84 -14.49 10.01 11.63
C ARG A 84 -14.16 9.36 12.96
N PHE A 85 -15.00 9.62 13.96
CA PHE A 85 -14.91 8.92 15.24
C PHE A 85 -16.26 8.94 15.96
N ASN A 86 -16.35 8.18 17.06
CA ASN A 86 -17.55 7.86 17.83
C ASN A 86 -18.63 7.19 16.96
N PHE A 87 -18.27 6.15 16.21
CA PHE A 87 -19.16 5.46 15.28
C PHE A 87 -20.45 4.98 15.97
N GLY A 88 -21.51 5.79 15.90
CA GLY A 88 -22.74 5.62 16.66
C GLY A 88 -23.59 6.90 16.64
N GLY A 89 -24.55 7.03 17.57
CA GLY A 89 -25.46 8.18 17.61
C GLY A 89 -24.78 9.53 17.87
N SER A 90 -23.53 9.54 18.35
CA SER A 90 -22.68 10.71 18.58
C SER A 90 -21.56 10.87 17.54
N GLY A 91 -21.66 10.16 16.42
CA GLY A 91 -20.66 10.14 15.35
C GLY A 91 -20.25 11.53 14.88
N GLN A 92 -18.94 11.71 14.79
CA GLN A 92 -18.30 12.92 14.29
C GLN A 92 -17.78 12.62 12.88
N ASN A 93 -17.90 13.59 11.98
CA ASN A 93 -17.41 13.52 10.61
C ASN A 93 -16.91 14.91 10.19
N GLY A 94 -15.65 14.97 9.76
CA GLY A 94 -15.00 16.18 9.32
C GLY A 94 -14.20 15.92 8.05
N VAL A 95 -14.48 16.69 7.00
CA VAL A 95 -13.79 16.60 5.72
C VAL A 95 -13.01 17.89 5.50
N GLY A 96 -11.76 17.76 5.08
CA GLY A 96 -10.88 18.90 4.86
C GLY A 96 -9.57 18.49 4.20
N THR A 97 -8.60 19.39 4.26
CA THR A 97 -7.28 19.21 3.67
C THR A 97 -6.22 19.40 4.74
N ILE A 98 -5.15 18.61 4.70
CA ILE A 98 -4.00 18.76 5.61
C ILE A 98 -3.23 20.03 5.24
N SER A 99 -3.13 20.97 6.18
CA SER A 99 -2.40 22.23 5.99
C SER A 99 -0.95 22.14 6.47
N ALA A 100 -0.67 21.33 7.49
CA ALA A 100 0.66 21.06 8.00
C ALA A 100 0.69 19.75 8.82
N ILE A 101 1.88 19.18 8.99
CA ILE A 101 2.15 18.09 9.93
C ILE A 101 3.40 18.49 10.72
N SER A 102 3.39 18.31 12.04
CA SER A 102 4.55 18.60 12.89
C SER A 102 5.77 17.75 12.50
N GLU A 103 6.97 18.22 12.83
CA GLU A 103 8.22 17.53 12.47
C GLU A 103 8.33 16.12 13.07
N ASP A 104 7.79 15.91 14.27
CA ASP A 104 7.68 14.58 14.91
C ASP A 104 6.56 13.71 14.31
N GLY A 105 5.71 14.30 13.48
CA GLY A 105 4.56 13.67 12.83
C GLY A 105 3.39 13.35 13.75
N PHE A 106 3.39 13.76 15.03
CA PHE A 106 2.29 13.45 15.95
C PHE A 106 1.12 14.41 15.89
N THR A 107 1.31 15.61 15.31
CA THR A 107 0.28 16.63 15.19
C THR A 107 -0.01 16.90 13.71
N MET A 108 -1.29 16.87 13.36
CA MET A 108 -1.78 17.21 12.02
C MET A 108 -2.66 18.44 12.12
N PHE A 109 -2.38 19.43 11.28
CA PHE A 109 -3.19 20.62 11.10
C PHE A 109 -4.02 20.47 9.82
N SER A 110 -5.29 20.89 9.87
CA SER A 110 -6.21 20.73 8.75
C SER A 110 -7.17 21.91 8.61
N THR A 111 -7.94 21.91 7.52
CA THR A 111 -9.03 22.87 7.31
C THR A 111 -10.37 22.43 7.92
N VAL A 112 -10.41 21.28 8.60
CA VAL A 112 -11.63 20.78 9.26
C VAL A 112 -12.03 21.72 10.41
N ASN A 113 -13.32 22.00 10.53
CA ASN A 113 -13.85 22.91 11.55
C ASN A 113 -15.21 22.46 12.12
N SER A 114 -15.55 21.18 11.98
CA SER A 114 -16.84 20.60 12.36
C SER A 114 -16.78 19.64 13.54
N LEU A 115 -15.58 19.27 14.01
CA LEU A 115 -15.39 18.26 15.05
C LEU A 115 -15.56 18.88 16.44
N THR A 116 -15.92 18.05 17.41
CA THR A 116 -15.94 18.44 18.81
C THR A 116 -14.52 18.41 19.39
N ASN A 117 -14.12 19.47 20.09
CA ASN A 117 -12.83 19.51 20.78
C ASN A 117 -12.84 18.60 22.01
N GLY A 118 -11.71 17.97 22.29
CA GLY A 118 -11.56 17.12 23.46
C GLY A 118 -10.45 16.08 23.33
N ALA A 119 -10.21 15.38 24.42
CA ALA A 119 -9.36 14.20 24.45
C ALA A 119 -10.23 12.94 24.29
N TYR A 120 -9.78 12.02 23.45
CA TYR A 120 -10.46 10.79 23.08
C TYR A 120 -9.52 9.61 23.24
N ASP A 121 -10.06 8.48 23.66
CA ASP A 121 -9.35 7.22 23.84
C ASP A 121 -9.84 6.17 22.83
N SER A 122 -9.48 4.92 23.05
CA SER A 122 -9.80 3.83 22.12
C SER A 122 -11.29 3.53 22.04
N ALA A 123 -12.10 3.93 23.03
CA ALA A 123 -13.55 3.76 22.99
C ALA A 123 -14.21 4.71 22.00
N ALA A 124 -13.53 5.80 21.64
CA ALA A 124 -14.03 6.72 20.62
C ALA A 124 -13.92 6.14 19.22
N GLU A 125 -13.12 5.10 18.96
CA GLU A 125 -12.93 4.48 17.63
C GLU A 125 -12.71 5.52 16.53
N CYS A 126 -11.46 5.90 16.25
CA CYS A 126 -11.15 6.91 15.25
C CYS A 126 -10.63 6.30 13.95
N LEU A 127 -11.08 6.84 12.82
CA LEU A 127 -10.61 6.53 11.49
C LEU A 127 -10.38 7.82 10.72
N ILE A 128 -9.14 8.03 10.31
CA ILE A 128 -8.72 9.13 9.44
C ILE A 128 -8.31 8.49 8.11
N VAL A 129 -8.96 8.88 7.02
CA VAL A 129 -8.66 8.33 5.68
C VAL A 129 -8.22 9.44 4.74
N GLY A 130 -7.21 9.16 3.90
CA GLY A 130 -6.98 9.94 2.69
C GLY A 130 -8.14 9.71 1.71
N ILE A 131 -8.67 10.79 1.13
CA ILE A 131 -9.76 10.75 0.15
C ILE A 131 -9.37 11.40 -1.18
N SER A 132 -8.12 11.84 -1.32
CA SER A 132 -7.56 12.22 -2.62
C SER A 132 -7.41 10.98 -3.49
N ASP A 133 -7.82 11.07 -4.74
CA ASP A 133 -7.58 10.00 -5.71
C ASP A 133 -6.07 9.87 -5.96
N LEU A 134 -5.53 8.66 -5.77
CA LEU A 134 -4.17 8.35 -6.20
C LEU A 134 -4.08 8.53 -7.72
N THR A 135 -3.02 9.18 -8.19
CA THR A 135 -2.67 9.24 -9.62
C THR A 135 -1.73 8.10 -10.00
N GLU A 136 -0.85 7.71 -9.09
CA GLU A 136 0.26 6.80 -9.34
C GLU A 136 0.63 5.98 -8.08
N CYS A 137 1.29 4.84 -8.28
CA CYS A 137 1.78 4.00 -7.19
C CYS A 137 3.03 3.19 -7.61
N ASP A 138 4.01 3.10 -6.70
CA ASP A 138 5.10 2.13 -6.76
C ASP A 138 4.77 0.92 -5.88
N TYR A 139 4.44 -0.23 -6.49
CA TYR A 139 4.30 -1.50 -5.77
C TYR A 139 5.60 -2.29 -5.82
N ARG A 140 6.26 -2.43 -4.67
CA ARG A 140 7.51 -3.23 -4.54
C ARG A 140 7.20 -4.61 -3.99
N PHE A 141 7.85 -5.63 -4.54
CA PHE A 141 7.67 -7.01 -4.12
C PHE A 141 9.02 -7.73 -3.99
N GLY A 142 9.04 -8.80 -3.22
CA GLY A 142 10.16 -9.74 -3.12
C GLY A 142 9.69 -11.14 -3.49
N LEU A 143 10.52 -11.91 -4.16
CA LEU A 143 10.24 -13.32 -4.40
C LEU A 143 10.57 -14.10 -3.12
N ILE A 144 9.60 -14.86 -2.60
CA ILE A 144 9.75 -15.65 -1.37
C ILE A 144 10.38 -17.00 -1.73
N GLU A 145 11.64 -17.00 -2.13
CA GLU A 145 12.36 -18.24 -2.36
C GLU A 145 13.82 -18.08 -1.93
N ASN A 146 14.03 -17.94 -0.63
CA ASN A 146 15.25 -18.34 0.09
C ASN A 146 15.12 -18.05 1.60
N ASN A 147 15.93 -18.71 2.43
CA ASN A 147 16.04 -18.43 3.87
C ASN A 147 16.77 -17.08 4.09
N GLU A 148 16.08 -15.98 3.79
CA GLU A 148 16.61 -14.62 3.88
C GLU A 148 15.58 -13.66 4.47
N SER A 149 16.07 -12.51 4.96
CA SER A 149 15.18 -11.40 5.31
C SER A 149 14.51 -10.85 4.06
N PHE A 150 13.24 -10.44 4.20
CA PHE A 150 12.48 -9.83 3.11
C PHE A 150 13.29 -8.70 2.47
N ASN A 151 13.45 -8.77 1.16
CA ASN A 151 14.08 -7.76 0.34
C ASN A 151 13.40 -7.72 -1.02
N THR A 152 13.43 -6.55 -1.64
CA THR A 152 12.85 -6.32 -2.97
C THR A 152 13.87 -6.52 -4.07
N ARG A 153 15.13 -6.87 -3.76
CA ARG A 153 16.17 -6.96 -4.77
C ARG A 153 16.04 -8.21 -5.61
N SER A 154 16.00 -8.02 -6.92
CA SER A 154 16.12 -9.11 -7.88
C SER A 154 17.49 -9.77 -7.72
N LYS A 155 17.50 -11.11 -7.61
CA LYS A 155 18.75 -11.87 -7.60
C LYS A 155 19.43 -11.94 -8.97
N VAL A 156 18.69 -11.63 -10.03
CA VAL A 156 19.18 -11.61 -11.42
C VAL A 156 19.78 -10.23 -11.75
N ALA A 157 19.04 -9.16 -11.47
CA ALA A 157 19.41 -7.81 -11.86
C ALA A 157 20.14 -7.02 -10.76
N GLY A 158 20.02 -7.41 -9.48
CA GLY A 158 20.54 -6.66 -8.33
C GLY A 158 19.77 -5.36 -8.00
N GLU A 159 18.75 -5.02 -8.80
CA GLU A 159 17.88 -3.85 -8.67
C GLU A 159 16.58 -4.18 -7.92
N ASP A 160 15.87 -3.15 -7.45
CA ASP A 160 14.57 -3.29 -6.81
C ASP A 160 13.51 -3.79 -7.80
N GLN A 161 12.76 -4.80 -7.35
CA GLN A 161 11.61 -5.34 -8.04
C GLN A 161 10.38 -4.51 -7.69
N LYS A 162 9.92 -3.73 -8.68
CA LYS A 162 8.73 -2.90 -8.50
C LYS A 162 7.94 -2.73 -9.80
N TYR A 163 6.64 -2.61 -9.63
CA TYR A 163 5.70 -2.17 -10.66
C TYR A 163 5.33 -0.71 -10.40
N TYR A 164 5.48 0.13 -11.42
CA TYR A 164 5.00 1.49 -11.41
C TYR A 164 3.65 1.54 -12.13
N ILE A 165 2.62 2.02 -11.43
CA ILE A 165 1.23 2.05 -11.86
C ILE A 165 0.84 3.52 -12.03
N GLU A 166 0.24 3.86 -13.17
CA GLU A 166 -0.22 5.21 -13.52
C GLU A 166 -1.74 5.23 -13.77
N ASP A 167 -2.32 6.43 -13.85
CA ASP A 167 -3.71 6.68 -14.25
C ASP A 167 -4.75 5.95 -13.39
N LEU A 168 -4.50 5.85 -12.08
CA LEU A 168 -5.41 5.24 -11.11
C LEU A 168 -6.79 5.94 -11.01
N GLN A 169 -6.93 7.17 -11.51
CA GLN A 169 -8.14 7.99 -11.37
C GLN A 169 -9.25 7.67 -12.38
N ASN A 170 -8.94 7.09 -13.55
CA ASN A 170 -9.90 6.96 -14.67
C ASN A 170 -10.64 5.62 -14.71
N GLY A 171 -10.64 4.86 -13.62
CA GLY A 171 -11.34 3.56 -13.53
C GLY A 171 -10.71 2.44 -14.37
N VAL A 172 -9.62 2.74 -15.09
CA VAL A 172 -8.78 1.74 -15.78
C VAL A 172 -7.32 2.07 -15.41
N PRO A 173 -6.83 1.58 -14.26
CA PRO A 173 -5.41 1.66 -13.93
C PRO A 173 -4.60 1.19 -15.13
N LYS A 174 -3.59 1.96 -15.55
CA LYS A 174 -2.62 1.40 -16.50
C LYS A 174 -1.87 0.29 -15.78
N PHE A 175 -1.80 -0.88 -16.40
CA PHE A 175 -1.07 -2.02 -15.85
C PHE A 175 0.34 -1.62 -15.44
N GLY A 176 0.75 -2.07 -14.26
CA GLY A 176 2.04 -1.74 -13.70
C GLY A 176 3.18 -2.06 -14.66
N VAL A 177 3.96 -1.05 -15.03
CA VAL A 177 5.16 -1.23 -15.86
C VAL A 177 6.31 -1.61 -14.95
N ILE A 178 7.08 -2.62 -15.35
CA ILE A 178 8.32 -2.97 -14.65
C ILE A 178 9.25 -1.77 -14.66
N SER A 179 9.61 -1.31 -13.47
CA SER A 179 10.56 -0.22 -13.27
C SER A 179 11.94 -0.79 -12.92
N GLY A 180 12.99 -0.32 -13.61
CA GLY A 180 14.37 -0.81 -13.50
C GLY A 180 15.13 -0.74 -14.84
N ASN A 181 16.45 -0.71 -14.79
CA ASN A 181 17.31 -0.71 -15.98
C ASN A 181 17.45 -2.10 -16.57
N ILE A 182 17.45 -3.14 -15.73
CA ILE A 182 17.56 -4.54 -16.14
C ILE A 182 16.27 -5.27 -15.76
N LYS A 183 15.46 -5.59 -16.77
CA LYS A 183 14.17 -6.28 -16.62
C LYS A 183 14.39 -7.78 -16.58
N GLY A 184 14.55 -8.34 -15.38
CA GLY A 184 14.75 -9.78 -15.17
C GLY A 184 13.45 -10.59 -15.02
N TRP A 185 12.31 -9.91 -15.04
CA TRP A 185 10.96 -10.49 -14.98
C TRP A 185 10.11 -9.87 -16.09
N ALA A 186 9.04 -10.54 -16.51
CA ALA A 186 8.14 -10.06 -17.55
C ALA A 186 6.79 -9.73 -16.93
N SER A 187 6.19 -8.60 -17.31
CA SER A 187 4.76 -8.39 -17.19
C SER A 187 4.13 -8.83 -18.52
N SER A 188 3.28 -9.85 -18.48
CA SER A 188 2.49 -10.26 -19.64
C SER A 188 1.03 -10.42 -19.24
N ILE A 189 0.15 -10.13 -20.20
CA ILE A 189 -1.28 -10.39 -20.12
C ILE A 189 -1.48 -11.80 -20.70
N GLU A 190 -2.10 -12.73 -19.97
CA GLU A 190 -2.69 -13.90 -20.64
C GLU A 190 -3.95 -13.43 -21.39
N SER A 191 -3.95 -13.64 -22.70
CA SER A 191 -5.10 -13.37 -23.59
C SER A 191 -6.15 -14.47 -23.52
#